data_AF-B8MQT0-F1
#
_entry.id   AF-B8MQT0-F1
#
_cell.length_a   1.000
_cell.length_b   1.000
_cell.length_c   1.000
_cell.angle_alpha   90.00
_cell.angle_beta   90.00
_cell.angle_gamma   90.00
#
_symmetry.space_group_name_H-M   'P 1'
#
loop_
_entity.id
_entity.type
_entity.pdbx_description
1 polymer ?
#
loop_
_entity_poly.entity_id
_entity_poly.type
_entity_poly.pdbx_seq_one_letter_code
_entity_poly.pdbx_strand_id
1 'polypeptide(L)'
;MDSDAPIGGNIPQEQNRQLQAQAKVNKRAQELAFAFQQTRPRATTRLYSKPQAKWGVWCKEQGFSDGELVTENKMVTFLDEWVLHRPIRSSCYKRACTDENGDLVTQTLGVSSLKQYAAGLVDLWKFQKTLGQSYSTAGPDGKIQMSKAKDHRLRNPTFI
;
A
#
# COMPACT_ATOMS: atom_id res chain seq x y z
N MET A 1 36.53 -35.12 -37.66
CA MET A 1 36.40 -35.13 -36.21
C MET A 1 35.83 -33.78 -35.81
N ASP A 2 34.54 -33.84 -35.50
CA ASP A 2 33.81 -33.21 -34.38
C ASP A 2 33.94 -31.70 -34.06
N SER A 3 32.80 -31.19 -33.58
CA SER A 3 32.53 -29.88 -32.95
C SER A 3 32.25 -28.69 -33.89
N ASP A 4 31.20 -27.89 -33.73
CA ASP A 4 30.09 -27.88 -32.77
C ASP A 4 28.93 -27.05 -33.35
N ALA A 5 27.72 -27.30 -32.86
CA ALA A 5 26.42 -26.84 -33.38
C ALA A 5 26.23 -25.30 -33.44
N PRO A 6 25.36 -24.78 -34.33
CA PRO A 6 25.03 -23.36 -34.37
C PRO A 6 24.14 -22.99 -33.18
N ILE A 7 24.72 -22.30 -32.19
CA ILE A 7 23.99 -21.63 -31.11
C ILE A 7 23.27 -20.41 -31.70
N GLY A 8 22.13 -20.61 -32.36
CA GLY A 8 21.42 -19.52 -33.05
C GLY A 8 19.90 -19.64 -33.09
N GLY A 9 19.30 -20.65 -32.47
CA GLY A 9 17.86 -20.89 -32.51
C GLY A 9 17.14 -20.43 -31.25
N ASN A 10 16.16 -19.53 -31.41
CA ASN A 10 15.02 -19.30 -30.50
C ASN A 10 15.09 -18.35 -29.30
N ILE A 11 16.11 -17.50 -29.16
CA ILE A 11 16.12 -16.49 -28.08
C ILE A 11 14.88 -15.57 -28.11
N PRO A 12 14.43 -15.02 -29.27
CA PRO A 12 13.28 -14.11 -29.29
C PRO A 12 11.94 -14.81 -29.03
N GLN A 13 11.78 -16.05 -29.50
CA GLN A 13 10.56 -16.84 -29.30
C GLN A 13 10.42 -17.28 -27.85
N GLU A 14 11.53 -17.72 -27.24
CA GLU A 14 11.56 -18.12 -25.83
C GLU A 14 11.31 -16.92 -24.91
N GLN A 15 11.96 -15.77 -25.19
CA GLN A 15 11.71 -14.52 -24.46
C GLN A 15 10.25 -14.09 -24.57
N ASN A 16 9.64 -14.17 -25.76
CA ASN A 16 8.25 -13.80 -25.96
C ASN A 16 7.29 -14.77 -25.24
N ARG A 17 7.59 -16.08 -25.23
CA ARG A 17 6.85 -17.09 -24.45
C ARG A 17 6.93 -16.81 -22.94
N GLN A 18 8.10 -16.47 -22.43
CA GLN A 18 8.31 -16.11 -21.03
C GLN A 18 7.55 -14.84 -20.66
N LEU A 19 7.59 -13.81 -21.50
CA LEU A 19 6.81 -12.58 -21.31
C LEU A 19 5.30 -12.84 -21.28
N GLN A 20 4.79 -13.68 -22.19
CA GLN A 20 3.38 -14.07 -22.21
C GLN A 20 2.98 -14.87 -20.97
N ALA A 21 3.82 -15.80 -20.53
CA ALA A 21 3.60 -16.57 -19.31
C ALA A 21 3.55 -15.65 -18.08
N GLN A 22 4.49 -14.70 -17.95
CA GLN A 22 4.50 -13.71 -16.87
C GLN A 22 3.28 -12.79 -16.93
N ALA A 23 2.89 -12.30 -18.12
CA ALA A 23 1.71 -11.46 -18.29
C ALA A 23 0.42 -12.18 -17.85
N LYS A 24 0.29 -13.47 -18.17
CA LYS A 24 -0.85 -14.29 -17.74
C LYS A 24 -0.89 -14.46 -16.23
N VAL A 25 0.24 -14.74 -15.59
CA VAL A 25 0.34 -14.86 -14.13
C VAL A 25 -0.02 -13.54 -13.44
N ASN A 26 0.54 -12.42 -13.92
CA ASN A 26 0.27 -11.09 -13.37
C ASN A 26 -1.21 -10.70 -13.48
N LYS A 27 -1.83 -10.95 -14.65
CA LYS A 27 -3.25 -10.68 -14.85
C LYS A 27 -4.12 -11.49 -13.87
N ARG A 28 -3.84 -12.78 -13.70
CA ARG A 28 -4.56 -13.63 -12.74
C ARG A 28 -4.37 -13.16 -11.30
N ALA A 29 -3.15 -12.75 -10.93
CA ALA A 29 -2.88 -12.20 -9.61
C ALA A 29 -3.70 -10.93 -9.33
N GLN A 30 -3.80 -10.02 -10.31
CA GLN A 30 -4.63 -8.83 -10.21
C GLN A 30 -6.12 -9.16 -10.06
N GLU A 31 -6.66 -10.06 -10.91
CA GLU A 31 -8.06 -10.53 -10.82
C GLU A 31 -8.37 -11.09 -9.42
N LEU A 32 -7.49 -11.92 -8.88
CA LEU A 32 -7.63 -12.49 -7.55
C LEU A 32 -7.56 -11.42 -6.46
N ALA A 33 -6.65 -10.45 -6.54
CA ALA A 33 -6.56 -9.36 -5.57
C ALA A 33 -7.86 -8.55 -5.47
N PHE A 34 -8.48 -8.23 -6.60
CA PHE A 34 -9.78 -7.55 -6.61
C PHE A 34 -10.89 -8.42 -6.00
N ALA A 35 -10.92 -9.71 -6.33
CA ALA A 35 -11.87 -10.65 -5.74
C ALA A 35 -11.69 -10.78 -4.21
N PHE A 36 -10.45 -10.83 -3.72
CA PHE A 36 -10.14 -10.84 -2.30
C PHE A 36 -10.59 -9.57 -1.58
N GLN A 37 -10.49 -8.41 -2.23
CA GLN A 37 -10.96 -7.16 -1.65
C GLN A 37 -12.49 -7.12 -1.53
N GLN A 38 -13.21 -7.67 -2.52
CA GLN A 38 -14.67 -7.71 -2.55
C GLN A 38 -15.27 -8.75 -1.58
N THR A 39 -14.61 -9.89 -1.42
CA THR A 39 -15.05 -10.98 -0.52
C THR A 39 -14.71 -10.72 0.95
N ARG A 40 -13.98 -9.64 1.23
CA ARG A 40 -13.49 -9.34 2.57
C ARG A 40 -14.63 -9.07 3.55
N PRO A 41 -14.56 -9.58 4.80
CA PRO A 41 -15.55 -9.32 5.81
C PRO A 41 -15.76 -7.80 6.03
N ARG A 42 -17.03 -7.37 6.07
CA ARG A 42 -17.40 -5.95 6.26
C ARG A 42 -16.75 -5.31 7.49
N ALA A 43 -16.58 -6.09 8.56
CA ALA A 43 -15.91 -5.65 9.78
C ALA A 43 -14.45 -5.26 9.53
N THR A 44 -13.70 -6.09 8.80
CA THR A 44 -12.29 -5.86 8.44
C THR A 44 -12.16 -4.69 7.48
N THR A 45 -13.04 -4.58 6.48
CA THR A 45 -13.08 -3.43 5.57
C THR A 45 -13.30 -2.11 6.33
N ARG A 46 -14.25 -2.09 7.26
CA ARG A 46 -14.51 -0.91 8.11
C ARG A 46 -13.36 -0.60 9.06
N LEU A 47 -12.64 -1.62 9.54
CA LEU A 47 -11.50 -1.44 10.43
C LEU A 47 -10.33 -0.78 9.69
N TYR A 48 -10.06 -1.20 8.45
CA TYR A 48 -8.91 -0.72 7.67
C TYR A 48 -9.20 0.58 6.90
N SER A 49 -10.46 0.87 6.58
CA SER A 49 -10.81 2.08 5.82
C SER A 49 -10.40 3.37 6.52
N LYS A 50 -10.49 3.42 7.86
CA LYS A 50 -10.09 4.59 8.64
C LYS A 50 -8.57 4.85 8.57
N PRO A 51 -7.69 3.88 8.89
CA PRO A 51 -6.25 4.01 8.65
C PRO A 51 -5.90 4.39 7.21
N GLN A 52 -6.50 3.74 6.21
CA GLN A 52 -6.17 3.95 4.80
C GLN A 52 -6.60 5.34 4.30
N ALA A 53 -7.78 5.83 4.70
CA ALA A 53 -8.21 7.18 4.36
C ALA A 53 -7.28 8.25 4.97
N LYS A 54 -6.88 8.04 6.22
CA LYS A 54 -5.95 8.92 6.96
C LYS A 54 -4.56 8.95 6.32
N TRP A 55 -4.08 7.79 5.89
CA TRP A 55 -2.86 7.66 5.10
C TRP A 55 -2.92 8.48 3.81
N GLY A 56 -4.01 8.36 3.05
CA GLY A 56 -4.20 9.13 1.81
C GLY A 56 -4.20 10.65 2.05
N VAL A 57 -4.76 11.12 3.17
CA VAL A 57 -4.69 12.54 3.56
C VAL A 57 -3.24 12.94 3.88
N TRP A 58 -2.55 12.17 4.72
CA TRP A 58 -1.15 12.46 5.08
C TRP A 58 -0.23 12.45 3.86
N CYS A 59 -0.36 11.49 2.94
CA CYS A 59 0.41 11.47 1.69
C CYS A 59 0.18 12.71 0.83
N LYS A 60 -1.03 13.27 0.82
CA LYS A 60 -1.36 14.51 0.10
C LYS A 60 -0.77 15.74 0.79
N GLU A 61 -0.80 15.79 2.12
CA GLU A 61 -0.21 16.88 2.90
C GLU A 61 1.31 16.94 2.72
N GLN A 62 1.98 15.79 2.70
CA GLN A 62 3.43 15.69 2.52
C GLN A 62 3.89 15.90 1.06
N GLY A 63 2.97 15.85 0.09
CA GLY A 63 3.27 16.13 -1.32
C GLY A 63 4.20 15.12 -1.99
N PHE A 64 4.20 13.85 -1.56
CA PHE A 64 5.11 12.85 -2.11
C PHE A 64 4.87 12.56 -3.60
N SER A 65 5.95 12.42 -4.38
CA SER A 65 5.90 12.20 -5.83
C SER A 65 5.30 10.86 -6.26
N ASP A 66 5.40 9.84 -5.39
CA ASP A 66 4.83 8.50 -5.52
C ASP A 66 3.40 8.40 -4.93
N GLY A 67 2.87 9.50 -4.39
CA GLY A 67 1.50 9.60 -3.91
C GLY A 67 1.19 8.67 -2.72
N GLU A 68 0.12 7.88 -2.86
CA GLU A 68 -0.40 7.00 -1.80
C GLU A 68 0.33 5.64 -1.70
N LEU A 69 1.43 5.45 -2.45
CA LEU A 69 2.25 4.24 -2.38
C LEU A 69 2.79 4.04 -0.96
N VAL A 70 2.57 2.84 -0.41
CA VAL A 70 3.05 2.48 0.91
C VAL A 70 4.51 2.04 0.81
N THR A 71 5.39 2.78 1.46
CA THR A 71 6.78 2.38 1.70
C THR A 71 7.00 2.19 3.19
N GLU A 72 7.98 1.37 3.57
CA GLU A 72 8.28 1.10 4.97
C GLU A 72 8.64 2.38 5.72
N ASN A 73 9.53 3.20 5.15
CA ASN A 73 9.94 4.46 5.76
C ASN A 73 8.77 5.41 5.97
N LYS A 74 7.91 5.59 4.96
CA LYS A 74 6.71 6.43 5.09
C LYS A 74 5.77 5.90 6.16
N MET A 75 5.63 4.58 6.24
CA MET A 75 4.75 3.94 7.23
C MET A 75 5.24 4.23 8.65
N VAL A 76 6.54 4.13 8.91
CA VAL A 76 7.11 4.46 10.21
C VAL A 76 6.92 5.94 10.54
N THR A 77 7.24 6.85 9.61
CA THR A 77 7.06 8.30 9.81
C THR A 77 5.61 8.67 10.10
N PHE A 78 4.66 8.11 9.36
CA PHE A 78 3.23 8.33 9.61
C PHE A 78 2.77 7.82 10.98
N LEU A 79 3.25 6.64 11.41
CA LEU A 79 2.88 6.10 12.72
C LEU A 79 3.44 6.97 13.85
N ASP A 80 4.64 7.51 13.68
CA ASP A 80 5.27 8.40 14.66
C ASP A 80 4.56 9.76 14.72
N GLU A 81 4.60 10.52 13.62
CA GLU A 81 4.09 11.89 13.56
C GLU A 81 2.57 11.98 13.77
N TRP A 82 1.84 11.04 13.19
CA TRP A 82 0.39 11.18 12.99
C TRP A 82 -0.45 10.30 13.92
N VAL A 83 0.14 9.23 14.48
CA VAL A 83 -0.53 8.28 15.37
C VAL A 83 0.00 8.33 16.80
N LEU A 84 1.33 8.37 17.03
CA LEU A 84 1.90 8.39 18.38
C LEU A 84 1.74 9.74 19.07
N HIS A 85 1.85 10.87 18.39
CA HIS A 85 1.79 12.17 19.08
C HIS A 85 0.37 12.75 19.21
N ARG A 86 -0.67 12.01 18.79
CA ARG A 86 -2.03 12.54 18.77
C ARG A 86 -2.71 12.39 20.14
N PRO A 87 -3.24 13.48 20.73
CA PRO A 87 -4.08 13.37 21.92
C PRO A 87 -5.31 12.53 21.59
N ILE A 88 -5.65 11.57 22.47
CA ILE A 88 -6.93 10.86 22.39
C ILE A 88 -8.03 11.91 22.43
N ARG A 89 -8.92 11.91 21.43
CA ARG A 89 -10.12 12.75 21.50
C ARG A 89 -10.87 12.36 22.76
N SER A 90 -11.11 13.33 23.63
CA SER A 90 -11.92 13.16 24.83
C SER A 90 -13.24 12.49 24.43
N SER A 91 -13.39 11.23 24.80
CA SER A 91 -14.68 10.56 24.73
C SER A 91 -15.57 11.22 25.77
N CYS A 92 -16.84 11.45 25.45
CA CYS A 92 -17.86 11.84 26.42
C CYS A 92 -17.97 10.87 27.63
N TYR A 93 -17.35 9.69 27.54
CA TYR A 93 -17.33 8.67 28.59
C TYR A 93 -15.97 8.48 29.28
N LYS A 94 -14.91 9.23 28.93
CA LYS A 94 -13.60 9.09 29.58
C LYS A 94 -13.42 10.13 30.69
N ARG A 95 -13.18 9.64 31.90
CA ARG A 95 -12.74 10.44 33.06
C ARG A 95 -11.35 11.02 32.75
N ALA A 96 -11.12 12.26 33.15
CA ALA A 96 -9.81 12.89 33.09
C ALA A 96 -8.78 11.99 33.79
N CYS A 97 -7.73 11.59 33.06
CA CYS A 97 -6.61 10.88 33.65
C CYS A 97 -5.78 11.92 34.37
N THR A 98 -5.68 11.79 35.69
CA THR A 98 -4.96 12.75 36.53
C THR A 98 -3.71 12.04 37.03
N ASP A 99 -2.56 12.71 36.96
CA ASP A 99 -1.32 12.20 37.55
C ASP A 99 -1.41 12.22 39.09
N GLU A 100 -0.44 11.60 39.78
CA GLU A 100 -0.33 11.64 41.25
C GLU A 100 -0.30 13.07 41.81
N ASN A 101 0.13 14.03 40.99
CA ASN A 101 0.21 15.46 41.31
C ASN A 101 -1.04 16.28 40.96
N GLY A 102 -2.11 15.68 40.43
CA GLY A 102 -3.34 16.41 40.09
C GLY A 102 -3.38 17.01 38.68
N ASP A 103 -2.34 16.83 37.88
CA ASP A 103 -2.26 17.35 36.51
C ASP A 103 -2.97 16.47 35.48
N LEU A 104 -3.57 17.10 34.47
CA LEU A 104 -4.27 16.42 33.38
C LEU A 104 -3.26 15.71 32.45
N VAL A 105 -3.23 14.38 32.50
CA VAL A 105 -2.41 13.57 31.59
C VAL A 105 -3.13 13.45 30.24
N THR A 106 -2.51 13.99 29.19
CA THR A 106 -2.96 13.79 27.82
C THR A 106 -2.73 12.33 27.44
N GLN A 107 -3.78 11.51 27.45
CA GLN A 107 -3.66 10.12 27.02
C GLN A 107 -3.33 10.06 25.52
N THR A 108 -2.19 9.48 25.21
CA THR A 108 -1.78 9.11 23.85
C THR A 108 -2.50 7.84 23.39
N LEU A 109 -2.69 7.69 22.07
CA LEU A 109 -3.27 6.47 21.50
C LEU A 109 -2.52 5.21 21.95
N GLY A 110 -3.26 4.23 22.48
CA GLY A 110 -2.69 2.98 22.96
C GLY A 110 -2.14 2.09 21.84
N VAL A 111 -1.21 1.20 22.20
CA VAL A 111 -0.51 0.24 21.31
C VAL A 111 -1.47 -0.58 20.42
N SER A 112 -2.68 -0.88 20.91
CA SER A 112 -3.72 -1.58 20.15
C SER A 112 -4.19 -0.79 18.93
N SER A 113 -4.24 0.54 19.02
CA SER A 113 -4.58 1.40 17.88
C SER A 113 -3.47 1.38 16.85
N LEU A 114 -2.21 1.50 17.26
CA LEU A 114 -1.05 1.42 16.35
C LEU A 114 -1.02 0.11 15.56
N LYS A 115 -1.26 -1.02 16.24
CA LYS A 115 -1.38 -2.34 15.58
C LYS A 115 -2.47 -2.36 14.51
N GLN A 116 -3.60 -1.69 14.74
CA GLN A 116 -4.68 -1.59 13.74
C GLN A 116 -4.28 -0.71 12.54
N TYR A 117 -3.60 0.42 12.78
CA TYR A 117 -3.06 1.25 11.70
C TYR A 117 -2.04 0.48 10.87
N ALA A 118 -1.07 -0.16 11.52
CA ALA A 118 -0.06 -0.96 10.86
C ALA A 118 -0.68 -2.10 10.04
N ALA A 119 -1.67 -2.83 10.59
CA ALA A 119 -2.36 -3.88 9.86
C ALA A 119 -3.08 -3.36 8.61
N GLY A 120 -3.76 -2.21 8.71
CA GLY A 120 -4.44 -1.59 7.56
C GLY A 120 -3.50 -1.08 6.47
N LEU A 121 -2.31 -0.61 6.85
CA LEU A 121 -1.27 -0.15 5.91
C LEU A 121 -0.53 -1.31 5.24
N VAL A 122 -0.15 -2.34 6.00
CA VAL A 122 0.44 -3.57 5.46
C VAL A 122 -0.51 -4.24 4.48
N ASP A 123 -1.80 -4.21 4.79
CA ASP A 123 -2.83 -4.70 3.90
C ASP A 123 -2.90 -3.91 2.57
N LEU A 124 -2.90 -2.58 2.65
CA LEU A 124 -2.83 -1.71 1.48
C LEU A 124 -1.56 -1.99 0.65
N TRP A 125 -0.42 -2.16 1.32
CA TRP A 125 0.84 -2.51 0.67
C TRP A 125 0.78 -3.86 -0.06
N LYS A 126 0.22 -4.90 0.57
CA LYS A 126 0.03 -6.22 -0.07
C LYS A 126 -0.84 -6.11 -1.32
N PHE A 127 -1.86 -5.27 -1.29
CA PHE A 127 -2.71 -4.98 -2.43
C PHE A 127 -1.93 -4.27 -3.55
N GLN A 128 -1.20 -3.19 -3.22
CA GLN A 128 -0.35 -2.46 -4.17
C GLN A 128 0.72 -3.35 -4.81
N LYS A 129 1.34 -4.24 -4.02
CA LYS A 129 2.31 -5.24 -4.50
C LYS A 129 1.69 -6.23 -5.48
N THR A 130 0.51 -6.76 -5.17
CA THR A 130 -0.19 -7.68 -6.08
C THR A 130 -0.59 -7.00 -7.39
N LEU A 131 -0.87 -5.70 -7.37
CA LEU A 131 -1.14 -4.91 -8.58
C LEU A 131 0.11 -4.64 -9.44
N GLY A 132 1.31 -4.99 -8.97
CA GLY A 132 2.56 -4.73 -9.67
C GLY A 132 3.00 -3.27 -9.61
N GLN A 133 2.50 -2.50 -8.64
CA GLN A 133 3.02 -1.15 -8.39
C GLN A 133 4.44 -1.29 -7.83
N SER A 134 5.41 -1.14 -8.73
CA SER A 134 6.83 -1.18 -8.39
C SER A 134 7.22 0.12 -7.71
N TYR A 135 8.03 0.01 -6.67
CA TYR A 135 8.74 1.15 -6.10
C TYR A 135 9.68 1.68 -7.18
N SER A 136 9.59 2.97 -7.49
CA SER A 136 10.56 3.62 -8.36
C SER A 136 11.87 3.72 -7.58
N THR A 137 12.71 2.68 -7.57
CA THR A 137 14.12 2.91 -7.28
C THR A 137 14.65 3.69 -8.47
N ALA A 138 15.04 4.94 -8.25
CA ALA A 138 15.75 5.73 -9.23
C ALA A 138 16.93 4.88 -9.75
N GLY A 139 16.87 4.46 -11.01
CA GLY A 139 18.07 4.03 -11.71
C GLY A 139 19.06 5.20 -11.75
N PRO A 140 20.36 4.94 -11.97
CA PRO A 140 21.42 5.95 -11.96
C PRO A 140 21.20 7.14 -12.92
N ASP A 141 20.19 7.07 -13.80
CA ASP A 141 19.98 8.00 -14.91
C ASP A 141 18.81 8.99 -14.71
N GLY A 142 18.22 9.05 -13.51
CA GLY A 142 17.25 10.11 -13.13
C GLY A 142 15.95 10.18 -13.96
N LYS A 143 15.69 9.21 -14.85
CA LYS A 143 14.47 9.15 -15.66
C LYS A 143 13.42 8.28 -14.99
N ILE A 144 12.38 8.92 -14.46
CA ILE A 144 11.19 8.26 -13.92
C ILE A 144 10.38 7.69 -15.10
N GLN A 145 10.55 6.41 -15.43
CA GLN A 145 9.62 5.71 -16.31
C GLN A 145 8.46 5.17 -15.48
N MET A 146 7.37 5.94 -15.44
CA MET A 146 6.06 5.44 -15.01
C MET A 146 5.52 4.50 -16.09
N SER A 147 5.75 3.19 -15.98
CA SER A 147 4.96 2.19 -16.70
C SER A 147 3.59 2.08 -16.05
N LYS A 148 2.74 3.11 -16.25
CA LYS A 148 1.30 2.94 -16.14
C LYS A 148 0.92 1.93 -17.22
N ALA A 149 0.61 0.69 -16.82
CA ALA A 149 -0.27 -0.16 -17.62
C ALA A 149 -1.57 0.64 -17.80
N LYS A 150 -1.72 1.27 -18.97
CA LYS A 150 -2.94 1.98 -19.36
C LYS A 150 -4.02 0.94 -19.56
N ASP A 151 -4.71 0.56 -18.49
CA ASP A 151 -6.04 -0.04 -18.63
C ASP A 151 -7.06 1.08 -18.57
N HIS A 152 -7.44 1.55 -19.76
CA HIS A 152 -8.47 2.55 -19.97
C HIS A 152 -9.84 1.87 -19.91
N ARG A 153 -10.28 1.50 -18.71
CA ARG A 153 -11.62 1.01 -18.33
C ARG A 153 -11.53 0.79 -16.82
N LEU A 154 -11.98 1.71 -15.96
CA LEU A 154 -13.37 1.87 -15.55
C LEU A 154 -13.55 3.30 -15.04
N ARG A 155 -14.29 4.12 -15.79
CA ARG A 155 -14.81 5.39 -15.34
C ARG A 155 -16.13 5.12 -14.60
N ASN A 156 -16.23 5.69 -13.40
CA ASN A 156 -17.39 5.85 -12.52
C ASN A 156 -17.73 4.68 -11.56
N PRO A 157 -17.96 5.02 -10.29
CA PRO A 157 -19.34 4.89 -9.80
C PRO A 157 -19.88 6.18 -9.18
N THR A 158 -21.07 6.53 -9.64
CA THR A 158 -22.07 7.38 -9.00
C THR A 158 -22.20 7.04 -7.51
N PHE A 159 -21.92 8.01 -6.65
CA PHE A 159 -22.44 8.00 -5.28
C PHE A 159 -23.86 8.57 -5.33
N ILE A 160 -24.82 7.80 -4.83
CA ILE A 160 -26.17 8.26 -4.46
C ILE A 160 -26.05 9.04 -3.15
#